data_AF-A0A852W0M8-F1
#
_entry.id   AF-A0A852W0M8-F1
#
_cell.length_a   1.000
_cell.length_b   1.000
_cell.length_c   1.000
_cell.angle_alpha   90.00
_cell.angle_beta   90.00
_cell.angle_gamma   90.00
#
_symmetry.space_group_name_H-M   'P 1'
#
loop_
_entity.id
_entity.type
_entity.pdbx_description
1 polymer ?
#
loop_
_entity_poly.entity_id
_entity_poly.type
_entity_poly.pdbx_seq_one_letter_code
_entity_poly.pdbx_strand_id
1 'polypeptide(L)'
;MNETELTVAGRLVADPEHRTTRAGVQFTTFRLATNARRRNREGVFIDGPTSYYNVATYRSLGMNSHTSLHKGDPVVVRGRLTINDFQRADESWGSSADIDAYSVGHDLTFGTTEYAKSGRGSDPAKEAAGEGGYTRMKERLEESDGQSWGLPPVTADAKGESPSFSGAVPEEPEEAEALPA
;
A
#
# COMPACT_ATOMS: atom_id res chain seq x y z
N MET A 1 -21.47 23.35 -3.67
CA MET A 1 -20.20 22.81 -4.17
C MET A 1 -19.73 21.82 -3.14
N ASN A 2 -20.31 20.61 -3.18
CA ASN A 2 -20.12 19.59 -2.15
C ASN A 2 -19.63 18.35 -2.90
N GLU A 3 -18.32 18.17 -2.96
CA GLU A 3 -17.70 16.99 -3.57
C GLU A 3 -17.24 16.05 -2.45
N THR A 4 -17.49 14.75 -2.62
CA THR A 4 -17.03 13.74 -1.66
C THR A 4 -15.61 13.34 -2.04
N GLU A 5 -14.62 13.91 -1.35
CA GLU A 5 -13.25 13.44 -1.45
C GLU A 5 -13.02 12.23 -0.55
N LEU A 6 -12.26 11.25 -1.04
CA LEU A 6 -11.83 10.12 -0.23
C LEU A 6 -10.42 9.66 -0.60
N THR A 7 -9.83 8.88 0.31
CA THR A 7 -8.55 8.20 0.10
C THR A 7 -8.77 6.70 0.28
N VAL A 8 -8.34 5.90 -0.68
CA VAL A 8 -8.41 4.44 -0.66
C VAL A 8 -7.02 3.86 -0.78
N ALA A 9 -6.71 2.86 0.04
CA ALA A 9 -5.53 2.02 -0.10
C ALA A 9 -5.98 0.61 -0.50
N GLY A 10 -5.34 0.05 -1.53
CA GLY A 10 -5.74 -1.25 -2.05
C GLY A 10 -4.74 -1.80 -3.06
N ARG A 11 -5.15 -2.84 -3.78
CA ARG A 11 -4.34 -3.47 -4.83
C ARG A 11 -5.01 -3.41 -6.19
N LEU A 12 -4.22 -3.25 -7.25
CA LEU A 12 -4.71 -3.31 -8.62
C LEU A 12 -5.21 -4.72 -8.95
N VAL A 13 -6.43 -4.82 -9.47
CA VAL A 13 -7.05 -6.10 -9.87
C VAL A 13 -6.53 -6.57 -11.23
N ALA A 14 -6.20 -5.61 -12.10
CA ALA A 14 -5.69 -5.81 -13.45
C ALA A 14 -4.70 -4.70 -13.79
N ASP A 15 -3.97 -4.88 -14.89
CA ASP A 15 -3.06 -3.85 -15.40
C ASP A 15 -3.86 -2.60 -15.82
N PRO A 16 -3.33 -1.38 -15.60
CA PRO A 16 -4.01 -0.17 -16.01
C PRO A 16 -4.17 -0.11 -17.53
N GLU A 17 -5.33 0.33 -17.99
CA GLU A 17 -5.60 0.51 -19.41
C GLU A 17 -5.55 2.00 -19.79
N HIS A 18 -4.65 2.34 -20.71
CA HIS A 18 -4.60 3.67 -21.28
C HIS A 18 -5.61 3.82 -22.42
N ARG A 19 -6.43 4.87 -22.37
CA ARG A 19 -7.48 5.14 -23.36
C ARG A 19 -7.50 6.62 -23.72
N THR A 20 -7.95 6.91 -24.93
CA THR A 20 -8.17 8.28 -25.42
C THR A 20 -9.63 8.47 -25.76
N THR A 21 -10.24 9.51 -25.22
CA THR A 21 -11.63 9.88 -25.55
C THR A 21 -11.73 10.47 -26.95
N ARG A 22 -12.94 10.52 -27.53
CA ARG A 22 -13.20 11.18 -28.83
C ARG A 22 -12.80 12.67 -28.85
N ALA A 23 -12.78 13.32 -27.69
CA ALA A 23 -12.35 14.70 -27.52
C ALA A 23 -10.82 14.86 -27.43
N GLY A 24 -10.04 13.77 -27.58
CA GLY A 24 -8.58 13.78 -27.50
C GLY A 24 -8.01 13.81 -26.08
N VAL A 25 -8.87 13.69 -25.05
CA VAL A 25 -8.41 13.60 -23.66
C VAL A 25 -7.91 12.19 -23.38
N GLN A 26 -6.63 12.09 -23.04
CA GLN A 26 -5.96 10.88 -22.61
C GLN A 26 -6.21 10.62 -21.12
N PHE A 27 -6.59 9.38 -20.79
CA PHE A 27 -6.83 8.93 -19.43
C PHE A 27 -6.43 7.47 -19.27
N THR A 28 -6.13 7.07 -18.04
CA THR A 28 -5.85 5.68 -17.69
C THR A 28 -6.87 5.24 -16.66
N THR A 29 -7.46 4.07 -16.89
CA THR A 29 -8.43 3.46 -15.99
C THR A 29 -7.90 2.16 -15.42
N PHE A 30 -8.15 1.91 -14.14
CA PHE A 30 -7.83 0.64 -13.50
C PHE A 30 -8.81 0.35 -12.38
N ARG A 31 -8.89 -0.92 -11.97
CA ARG A 31 -9.77 -1.35 -10.88
C ARG A 31 -8.97 -1.64 -9.63
N LEU A 32 -9.38 -1.05 -8.52
CA LEU A 32 -8.75 -1.16 -7.21
C LEU A 32 -9.60 -2.04 -6.29
N ALA A 33 -8.99 -3.03 -5.65
CA ALA A 33 -9.60 -3.85 -4.62
C ALA A 33 -9.07 -3.45 -3.24
N THR A 34 -9.98 -3.17 -2.31
CA THR A 34 -9.67 -2.82 -0.92
C THR A 34 -10.23 -3.88 0.01
N ASN A 35 -9.34 -4.52 0.77
CA ASN A 35 -9.74 -5.52 1.75
C ASN A 35 -9.82 -4.86 3.13
N ALA A 36 -11.03 -4.68 3.65
CA ALA A 36 -11.21 -4.18 5.00
C ALA A 36 -10.86 -5.28 6.00
N ARG A 37 -9.92 -5.04 6.92
CA ARG A 37 -9.72 -5.91 8.09
C ARG A 37 -10.35 -5.25 9.31
N ARG A 38 -11.24 -5.98 9.98
CA ARG A 38 -11.92 -5.50 11.20
C ARG A 38 -11.45 -6.31 12.39
N ARG A 39 -11.12 -5.64 13.49
CA ARG A 39 -10.84 -6.33 14.75
C ARG A 39 -12.16 -6.72 15.41
N ASN A 40 -12.33 -7.98 15.76
CA ASN A 40 -13.49 -8.46 16.49
C ASN A 40 -13.38 -8.08 17.99
N ARG A 41 -14.46 -8.33 18.74
CA ARG A 41 -14.52 -8.03 20.19
C ARG A 41 -13.52 -8.87 21.01
N GLU A 42 -13.11 -10.02 20.49
CA GLU A 42 -12.14 -10.94 21.09
C GLU A 42 -10.68 -10.56 20.76
N GLY A 43 -10.46 -9.50 19.98
CA GLY A 43 -9.14 -8.98 19.64
C GLY A 43 -8.50 -9.57 18.38
N VAL A 44 -9.16 -10.51 17.69
CA VAL A 44 -8.73 -11.15 16.44
C VAL A 44 -9.11 -10.30 15.22
N PHE A 45 -8.22 -10.20 14.23
CA PHE A 45 -8.54 -9.55 12.96
C PHE A 45 -9.29 -10.51 12.04
N ILE A 46 -10.48 -10.08 11.59
CA ILE A 46 -11.32 -10.81 10.65
C ILE A 46 -11.33 -10.03 9.34
N ASP A 47 -11.20 -10.75 8.23
CA ASP A 47 -11.34 -10.19 6.90
C ASP A 47 -12.82 -9.82 6.66
N GLY A 48 -13.03 -8.55 6.31
CA GLY A 48 -14.31 -7.99 5.91
C GLY A 48 -14.55 -8.12 4.40
N PRO A 49 -15.66 -7.57 3.90
CA PRO A 49 -15.94 -7.56 2.47
C PRO A 49 -14.88 -6.76 1.70
N THR A 50 -14.54 -7.25 0.51
CA THR A 50 -13.70 -6.49 -0.44
C THR A 50 -14.55 -5.44 -1.16
N SER A 51 -14.11 -4.20 -1.08
CA SER A 51 -14.68 -3.09 -1.86
C SER A 51 -13.89 -2.93 -3.15
N TYR A 52 -14.61 -2.67 -4.25
CA TYR A 52 -14.01 -2.43 -5.56
C TYR A 52 -14.31 -1.00 -6.02
N TYR A 53 -13.30 -0.34 -6.56
CA TYR A 53 -13.40 1.01 -7.11
C TYR A 53 -12.83 1.04 -8.52
N ASN A 54 -13.52 1.70 -9.44
CA ASN A 54 -12.91 2.04 -10.73
C ASN A 54 -12.22 3.39 -10.56
N VAL A 55 -10.95 3.49 -10.94
CA VAL A 55 -10.17 4.70 -10.77
C VAL A 55 -9.83 5.24 -12.16
N ALA A 56 -10.19 6.50 -12.40
CA ALA A 56 -9.81 7.25 -13.59
C ALA A 56 -8.71 8.26 -13.24
N THR A 57 -7.61 8.21 -13.98
CA THR A 57 -6.49 9.13 -13.87
C THR A 57 -6.30 9.86 -15.19
N TYR A 58 -6.09 11.17 -15.15
CA TYR A 58 -6.07 12.01 -16.34
C TYR A 58 -4.70 12.64 -16.58
N ARG A 59 -4.44 13.06 -17.83
CA ARG A 59 -3.25 13.84 -18.21
C ARG A 59 -1.95 13.10 -17.82
N SER A 60 -0.98 13.82 -17.25
CA SER A 60 0.30 13.26 -16.81
C SER A 60 0.14 12.17 -15.75
N LEU A 61 -0.83 12.30 -14.83
CA LEU A 61 -1.10 11.26 -13.83
C LEU A 61 -1.55 9.97 -14.50
N GLY A 62 -2.38 10.07 -15.54
CA GLY A 62 -2.81 8.91 -16.34
C GLY A 62 -1.65 8.19 -17.01
N MET A 63 -0.81 8.93 -17.74
CA MET A 63 0.36 8.36 -18.40
C MET A 63 1.33 7.72 -17.41
N ASN A 64 1.67 8.43 -16.33
CA ASN A 64 2.58 7.93 -15.31
C ASN A 64 2.00 6.69 -14.61
N SER A 65 0.69 6.67 -14.33
CA SER A 65 0.03 5.51 -13.72
C SER A 65 0.07 4.28 -14.63
N HIS A 66 -0.15 4.45 -15.94
CA HIS A 66 -0.05 3.36 -16.91
C HIS A 66 1.37 2.79 -17.01
N THR A 67 2.39 3.65 -16.97
CA THR A 67 3.78 3.21 -17.06
C THR A 67 4.32 2.62 -15.74
N SER A 68 3.82 3.09 -14.60
CA SER A 68 4.41 2.76 -13.29
C SER A 68 3.70 1.63 -12.56
N LEU A 69 2.42 1.38 -12.84
CA LEU A 69 1.59 0.45 -12.08
C LEU A 69 1.28 -0.81 -12.89
N HIS A 70 1.23 -1.94 -12.20
CA HIS A 70 0.89 -3.26 -12.73
C HIS A 70 -0.14 -3.95 -11.84
N LYS A 71 -0.75 -5.00 -12.38
CA LYS A 71 -1.67 -5.88 -11.62
C LYS A 71 -1.01 -6.36 -10.33
N GLY A 72 -1.73 -6.21 -9.22
CA GLY A 72 -1.30 -6.65 -7.89
C GLY A 72 -0.56 -5.60 -7.08
N ASP A 73 -0.12 -4.50 -7.71
CA ASP A 73 0.62 -3.45 -7.02
C ASP A 73 -0.22 -2.82 -5.91
N PRO A 74 0.36 -2.62 -4.71
CA PRO A 74 -0.30 -1.92 -3.63
C PRO A 74 -0.21 -0.41 -3.89
N VAL A 75 -1.35 0.27 -3.86
CA VAL A 75 -1.44 1.70 -4.17
C VAL A 75 -2.36 2.43 -3.20
N VAL A 76 -2.07 3.71 -3.00
CA VAL A 76 -2.93 4.68 -2.34
C VAL A 76 -3.44 5.67 -3.38
N VAL A 77 -4.75 5.85 -3.43
CA VAL A 77 -5.45 6.76 -4.34
C VAL A 77 -6.22 7.78 -3.51
N ARG A 78 -6.04 9.07 -3.82
CA ARG A 78 -6.91 10.15 -3.33
C ARG A 78 -7.63 10.78 -4.52
N GLY A 79 -8.92 11.00 -4.37
CA GLY A 79 -9.74 11.57 -5.43
C GLY A 79 -11.16 11.88 -4.99
N ARG A 80 -11.98 12.25 -5.97
CA ARG A 80 -13.41 12.43 -5.81
C ARG A 80 -14.15 11.13 -6.11
N LEU A 81 -15.04 10.74 -5.22
CA LEU A 81 -15.94 9.60 -5.40
C LEU A 81 -17.24 10.03 -6.07
N THR A 82 -17.61 9.28 -7.10
CA THR A 82 -18.92 9.32 -7.73
C THR A 82 -19.51 7.91 -7.68
N ILE A 83 -20.75 7.79 -7.19
CA ILE A 83 -21.51 6.55 -7.31
C ILE A 83 -22.40 6.68 -8.54
N ASN A 84 -22.18 5.81 -9.52
CA ASN A 84 -22.93 5.77 -10.76
C ASN A 84 -23.81 4.52 -10.80
N ASP A 85 -25.10 4.70 -11.01
CA ASP A 85 -26.01 3.59 -11.26
C ASP A 85 -25.99 3.24 -12.75
N PHE A 86 -25.99 1.94 -13.05
CA PHE A 86 -25.98 1.42 -14.41
C PHE A 86 -26.96 0.26 -14.53
N GLN A 87 -27.56 0.13 -15.70
CA GLN A 87 -28.38 -1.02 -16.03
C GLN A 87 -27.50 -2.14 -16.56
N ARG A 88 -27.68 -3.34 -16.02
CA ARG A 88 -27.01 -4.56 -16.47
C ARG A 88 -27.75 -5.17 -17.66
N ALA A 89 -27.09 -6.11 -18.34
CA ALA A 89 -27.65 -6.82 -19.49
C ALA A 89 -28.89 -7.66 -19.14
N ASP A 90 -29.09 -7.99 -17.86
CA ASP A 90 -30.26 -8.68 -17.32
C ASP A 90 -31.39 -7.73 -16.88
N GLU A 91 -31.34 -6.47 -17.32
CA GLU A 91 -32.26 -5.38 -16.98
C GLU A 91 -32.24 -4.94 -15.50
N SER A 92 -31.42 -5.58 -14.65
CA SER A 92 -31.26 -5.18 -13.24
C SER A 92 -30.41 -3.92 -13.09
N TRP A 93 -30.63 -3.20 -11.99
CA TRP A 93 -29.81 -2.04 -11.63
C TRP A 93 -28.59 -2.49 -10.81
N GLY A 94 -27.43 -1.96 -11.15
CA GLY A 94 -26.20 -2.04 -10.36
C GLY A 94 -25.67 -0.65 -10.06
N SER A 95 -24.85 -0.55 -9.01
CA SER A 95 -24.12 0.67 -8.70
C SER A 95 -22.62 0.41 -8.83
N SER A 96 -21.90 1.40 -9.34
CA SER A 96 -20.44 1.42 -9.47
C SER A 96 -19.87 2.57 -8.65
N ALA A 97 -18.78 2.31 -7.95
CA ALA A 97 -18.01 3.33 -7.24
C ALA A 97 -16.83 3.75 -8.12
N ASP A 98 -16.91 4.95 -8.67
CA ASP A 98 -15.91 5.49 -9.57
C ASP A 98 -15.16 6.65 -8.90
N ILE A 99 -13.84 6.67 -9.03
CA ILE A 99 -12.95 7.65 -8.41
C ILE A 99 -12.23 8.43 -9.51
N ASP A 100 -12.46 9.73 -9.56
CA ASP A 100 -11.61 10.66 -10.30
C ASP A 100 -10.39 10.99 -9.45
N ALA A 101 -9.24 10.41 -9.77
CA ALA A 101 -8.05 10.52 -8.95
C ALA A 101 -7.34 11.87 -9.12
N TYR A 102 -7.01 12.49 -7.99
CA TYR A 102 -6.14 13.66 -7.91
C TYR A 102 -4.67 13.27 -7.70
N SER A 103 -4.44 12.18 -6.96
CA SER A 103 -3.11 11.62 -6.73
C SER A 103 -3.16 10.11 -6.57
N VAL A 104 -2.13 9.44 -7.10
CA VAL A 104 -1.91 7.99 -6.98
C VAL A 104 -0.44 7.76 -6.67
N GLY A 105 -0.15 6.82 -5.79
CA GLY A 105 1.22 6.39 -5.48
C GLY A 105 1.26 4.95 -4.98
N HIS A 106 2.43 4.33 -5.09
CA HIS A 106 2.68 3.01 -4.49
C HIS A 106 2.57 3.09 -2.97
N ASP A 107 1.92 2.10 -2.38
CA ASP A 107 1.95 1.86 -0.94
C ASP A 107 3.24 1.09 -0.60
N LEU A 108 4.12 1.76 0.15
CA LEU A 108 5.44 1.26 0.50
C LEU A 108 5.45 0.38 1.76
N THR A 109 4.28 0.06 2.33
CA THR A 109 4.18 -0.76 3.54
C THR A 109 4.88 -2.12 3.39
N PHE A 110 4.88 -2.70 2.19
CA PHE A 110 5.44 -4.02 1.92
C PHE A 110 6.38 -4.06 0.72
N GLY A 111 6.90 -2.92 0.26
CA GLY A 111 7.72 -2.87 -0.93
C GLY A 111 8.39 -1.50 -1.15
N THR A 112 9.31 -1.47 -2.10
CA THR A 112 10.06 -0.28 -2.49
C THR A 112 9.74 0.10 -3.93
N THR A 113 9.71 1.39 -4.23
CA THR A 113 9.57 1.92 -5.60
C THR A 113 10.67 2.94 -5.86
N GLU A 114 11.05 3.12 -7.12
CA GLU A 114 12.00 4.16 -7.51
C GLU A 114 11.28 5.30 -8.22
N TYR A 115 11.58 6.53 -7.81
CA TYR A 115 11.04 7.71 -8.45
C TYR A 115 11.93 8.17 -9.61
N ALA A 116 11.39 8.08 -10.82
CA ALA A 116 11.95 8.72 -11.99
C ALA A 116 11.14 9.98 -12.36
N LYS A 117 11.83 11.07 -12.68
CA LYS A 117 11.17 12.28 -13.18
C LYS A 117 10.72 12.04 -14.61
N SER A 118 9.42 12.16 -14.87
CA SER A 118 8.89 12.09 -16.24
C SER A 118 9.57 13.16 -17.10
N GLY A 119 10.26 12.73 -18.16
CA GLY A 119 10.84 13.64 -19.14
C GLY A 119 9.74 14.51 -19.75
N ARG A 120 9.81 15.82 -19.55
CA ARG A 120 9.04 16.75 -20.40
C ARG A 120 9.78 16.74 -21.73
N GLY A 121 9.22 16.07 -22.75
CA GLY A 121 9.91 15.70 -23.99
C GLY A 121 11.02 16.67 -24.41
N SER A 122 12.26 16.16 -24.42
CA SER A 122 13.40 16.67 -25.22
C SER A 122 14.67 15.84 -24.95
N ASP A 123 15.31 15.48 -26.06
CA ASP A 123 16.65 14.90 -26.26
C ASP A 123 16.92 13.41 -25.94
N PRO A 124 17.16 12.56 -26.97
CA PRO A 124 17.64 11.18 -26.80
C PRO A 124 19.06 11.10 -26.19
N ALA A 125 19.74 12.23 -25.99
CA ALA A 125 21.04 12.30 -25.33
C ALA A 125 20.99 12.14 -23.80
N LYS A 126 19.80 12.13 -23.18
CA LYS A 126 19.64 11.99 -21.71
C LYS A 126 19.11 10.63 -21.25
N GLU A 127 18.76 9.72 -22.16
CA GLU A 127 18.28 8.37 -21.82
C GLU A 127 19.36 7.48 -21.18
N ALA A 128 20.65 7.73 -21.46
CA ALA A 128 21.75 6.97 -20.87
C ALA A 128 21.98 7.22 -19.35
N ALA A 129 21.26 8.17 -18.75
CA ALA A 129 21.38 8.48 -17.31
C ALA A 129 20.31 7.80 -16.43
N GLY A 130 19.35 7.08 -17.02
CA GLY A 130 18.25 6.42 -16.30
C GLY A 130 18.53 4.98 -15.85
N GLU A 131 19.59 4.34 -16.34
CA GLU A 131 19.90 2.93 -16.09
C GLU A 131 20.62 2.65 -14.75
N GLY A 132 20.85 3.67 -13.91
CA GLY A 132 21.57 3.54 -12.65
C GLY A 132 20.73 3.16 -11.44
N GLY A 133 19.40 3.14 -11.55
CA GLY A 133 18.49 3.00 -10.42
C GLY A 133 18.59 1.66 -9.69
N TYR A 134 18.52 0.57 -10.46
CA TYR A 134 18.63 -0.80 -9.94
C TYR A 134 20.02 -1.11 -9.38
N THR A 135 21.09 -0.64 -10.04
CA THR A 135 22.47 -0.82 -9.57
C THR A 135 22.72 -0.05 -8.28
N ARG A 136 22.25 1.19 -8.18
CA ARG A 136 22.35 2.02 -6.97
C ARG A 136 21.52 1.49 -5.80
N MET A 137 20.41 0.81 -6.09
CA MET A 137 19.62 0.08 -5.10
C MET A 137 20.40 -1.13 -4.56
N LYS A 138 21.02 -1.93 -5.43
CA LYS A 138 21.88 -3.04 -4.99
C LYS A 138 23.07 -2.54 -4.17
N GLU A 139 23.78 -1.53 -4.65
CA GLU A 139 24.91 -0.94 -3.93
C GLU A 139 24.47 -0.41 -2.56
N ARG A 140 23.33 0.30 -2.46
CA ARG A 140 22.83 0.78 -1.17
C ARG A 140 22.40 -0.35 -0.23
N LEU A 141 21.80 -1.42 -0.76
CA LEU A 141 21.40 -2.57 0.04
C LEU A 141 22.63 -3.34 0.54
N GLU A 142 23.63 -3.54 -0.31
CA GLU A 142 24.92 -4.15 0.01
C GLU A 142 25.74 -3.29 1.01
N GLU A 143 25.62 -1.97 0.92
CA GLU A 143 26.26 -1.01 1.84
C GLU A 143 25.47 -0.86 3.16
N SER A 144 24.20 -1.27 3.21
CA SER A 144 23.32 -1.15 4.39
C SER A 144 23.46 -2.26 5.43
N ASP A 145 24.27 -3.30 5.17
CA ASP A 145 24.58 -4.36 6.14
C ASP A 145 25.31 -3.84 7.42
N GLY A 146 25.70 -2.56 7.45
CA GLY A 146 26.32 -1.90 8.61
C GLY A 146 25.44 -0.90 9.36
N GLN A 147 24.24 -0.55 8.88
CA GLN A 147 23.44 0.52 9.48
C GLN A 147 22.34 -0.05 10.39
N SER A 148 22.74 -0.55 11.56
CA SER A 148 21.81 -0.84 12.64
C SER A 148 21.06 0.44 13.02
N TRP A 149 19.73 0.43 12.95
CA TRP A 149 18.88 1.52 13.43
C TRP A 149 19.06 1.71 14.94
N GLY A 150 20.02 2.55 15.33
CA GLY A 150 20.04 3.29 16.60
C GLY A 150 19.88 2.51 17.90
N LEU A 151 20.12 1.19 17.93
CA LEU A 151 20.30 0.46 19.18
C LEU A 151 21.76 0.67 19.62
N PRO A 152 22.02 1.01 20.89
CA PRO A 152 23.40 1.15 21.35
C PRO A 152 24.15 -0.18 21.13
N PRO A 153 25.43 -0.13 20.73
CA PRO A 153 26.22 -1.34 20.58
C PRO A 153 26.23 -2.08 21.91
N VAL A 154 25.80 -3.34 21.90
CA VAL A 154 26.08 -4.25 23.00
C VAL A 154 27.58 -4.51 22.95
N THR A 155 28.35 -3.62 23.57
CA THR A 155 29.79 -3.80 23.71
C THR A 155 29.98 -4.99 24.63
N ALA A 156 30.42 -6.10 24.04
CA ALA A 156 30.86 -7.27 24.76
C ALA A 156 32.20 -6.94 25.42
N ASP A 157 32.16 -6.28 26.59
CA ASP A 157 33.23 -6.27 27.59
C ASP A 157 32.74 -5.59 28.89
N ALA A 158 31.93 -6.33 29.65
CA ALA A 158 31.74 -6.08 31.07
C ALA A 158 31.75 -7.44 31.80
N LYS A 159 32.93 -7.86 32.25
CA LYS A 159 33.06 -8.86 33.31
C LYS A 159 32.44 -8.29 34.58
N GLY A 160 31.47 -9.00 35.13
CA GLY A 160 31.05 -8.86 36.52
C GLY A 160 29.65 -8.29 36.70
N GLU A 161 28.82 -9.10 37.34
CA GLU A 161 27.51 -8.79 37.93
C GLU A 161 26.30 -8.85 36.99
N SER A 162 25.66 -10.02 37.02
CA SER A 162 24.26 -10.22 36.67
C SER A 162 23.41 -9.23 37.48
N PRO A 163 22.58 -8.38 36.85
CA PRO A 163 21.63 -7.59 37.61
C PRO A 163 20.58 -8.53 38.20
N SER A 164 20.55 -8.62 39.53
CA SER A 164 19.49 -9.27 40.28
C SER A 164 18.18 -8.53 40.02
N PHE A 165 17.32 -9.12 39.19
CA PHE A 165 15.96 -8.61 39.01
C PHE A 165 15.12 -9.08 40.20
N SER A 166 15.08 -8.25 41.25
CA SER A 166 14.06 -8.34 42.30
C SER A 166 12.76 -7.78 41.72
N GLY A 167 11.93 -8.67 41.22
CA GLY A 167 10.58 -8.37 40.75
C GLY A 167 9.73 -9.59 41.03
N ALA A 168 8.83 -9.45 42.00
CA ALA A 168 8.01 -10.49 42.60
C ALA A 168 7.35 -11.42 41.57
N VAL A 169 7.55 -12.73 41.77
CA VAL A 169 6.74 -13.80 41.21
C VAL A 169 5.36 -13.72 41.89
N PRO A 170 4.23 -13.57 41.16
CA PRO A 170 2.93 -13.84 41.74
C PRO A 170 2.81 -15.36 41.91
N GLU A 171 2.66 -15.80 43.16
CA GLU A 171 2.47 -17.21 43.53
C GLU A 171 1.25 -17.82 42.82
N GLU A 172 1.47 -18.95 42.17
CA GLU A 172 0.43 -19.92 41.85
C GLU A 172 -0.09 -20.54 43.16
N PRO A 173 -1.41 -20.65 43.39
CA PRO A 173 -1.92 -21.54 44.43
C PRO A 173 -2.02 -22.97 43.86
N GLU A 174 -1.08 -23.83 44.27
CA GLU A 174 -1.15 -25.27 44.06
C GLU A 174 -1.99 -25.93 45.18
N GLU A 175 -3.08 -26.56 44.75
CA GLU A 175 -3.78 -27.74 45.28
C GLU A 175 -4.27 -27.80 46.75
N ALA A 176 -5.60 -27.93 46.87
CA ALA A 176 -6.21 -28.76 47.91
C ALA A 176 -7.18 -29.75 47.24
N GLU A 177 -6.68 -30.94 46.93
CA GLU A 177 -7.49 -32.12 46.62
C GLU A 177 -7.97 -32.75 47.94
N ALA A 178 -9.29 -32.83 48.16
CA ALA A 178 -9.94 -33.87 48.97
C ALA A 178 -11.49 -33.79 48.86
N LEU A 179 -12.08 -34.62 48.00
CA LEU A 179 -13.40 -35.26 48.22
C LEU A 179 -13.18 -36.48 49.16
N PRO A 180 -14.20 -37.20 49.73
CA PRO A 180 -15.67 -37.07 49.66
C PRO A 180 -16.41 -37.23 51.02
N ALA A 181 -17.73 -37.00 51.03
CA ALA A 181 -18.82 -37.85 51.58
C ALA A 181 -20.11 -37.02 51.78
#